data_AF-A0A4R9G4X9-F1
#
_entry.id   AF-A0A4R9G4X9-F1
#
_cell.length_a   1.000
_cell.length_b   1.000
_cell.length_c   1.000
_cell.angle_alpha   90.00
_cell.angle_beta   90.00
_cell.angle_gamma   90.00
#
_symmetry.space_group_name_H-M   'P 1'
#
loop_
_entity.id
_entity.type
_entity.pdbx_description
1 polymer ?
#
loop_
_entity_poly.entity_id
_entity_poly.type
_entity_poly.pdbx_seq_one_letter_code
_entity_poly.pdbx_strand_id
1 'polypeptide(L)'
;MHSRTNILFITASLIVVTSSFTTSCTNKNKGSNQDTKLALGLLAQNDKVGEALTSAFDPVSGSMEGLSGEGASTALYRTKPAFGEEITSTLYKLWQKGPSLGELQAYNISFDCLGGGDYQRQVYSTDANAYDFIDYFLNGNTPSSSFFVSKNFQNCRFLPFTSWQIDGVSESIWSGLSSSSPFVQNGTALQIGINRTIENSSRGLTYKVTGTGSALTYGAGTPTTNLAYSLTWNNILTGKMSGVSSYSQDVSVLRQAYSGSDLVYSHAITTPSSLQYGADKNSSNPLSWYRLWSAGSIQVQHVEENFTLTVSVTSIVKWKYVDCLPESGEVSFTLSGSLTGSGVMSFNNGSGHYSYDVTDADGNSSSGNGSVDFSSCSVPLILL
;
A
#
# COMPACT_ATOMS: atom_id res chain seq x y z
N MET A 1 55.65 -0.22 -18.95
CA MET A 1 55.29 0.55 -20.17
C MET A 1 54.17 -0.22 -20.88
N HIS A 2 52.92 0.12 -20.58
CA HIS A 2 52.01 0.87 -21.47
C HIS A 2 51.78 0.13 -22.80
N SER A 3 50.60 -0.48 -23.02
CA SER A 3 49.36 0.18 -23.52
C SER A 3 48.99 -0.59 -24.81
N ARG A 4 47.77 -1.00 -25.17
CA ARG A 4 46.41 -0.57 -24.84
C ARG A 4 45.43 -1.68 -25.24
N THR A 5 44.41 -1.87 -24.41
CA THR A 5 43.18 -2.62 -24.66
C THR A 5 42.21 -1.72 -25.44
N ASN A 6 41.63 -2.20 -26.54
CA ASN A 6 40.52 -1.52 -27.22
C ASN A 6 39.20 -2.10 -26.71
N ILE A 7 38.47 -1.30 -25.92
CA ILE A 7 37.07 -1.52 -25.58
C ILE A 7 36.25 -0.57 -26.45
N LEU A 8 35.35 -1.13 -27.25
CA LEU A 8 34.36 -0.42 -28.05
C LEU A 8 33.31 0.18 -27.10
N PHE A 9 33.30 1.50 -26.94
CA PHE A 9 32.20 2.24 -26.34
C PHE A 9 31.16 2.55 -27.41
N ILE A 10 29.95 2.03 -27.27
CA ILE A 10 28.78 2.49 -28.03
C ILE A 10 28.20 3.68 -27.25
N THR A 11 28.47 4.88 -27.73
CA THR A 11 27.85 6.14 -27.29
C THR A 11 26.41 6.21 -27.80
N ALA A 12 25.43 6.10 -26.91
CA ALA A 12 24.04 6.48 -27.18
C ALA A 12 23.90 8.00 -26.96
N SER A 13 23.79 8.75 -28.06
CA SER A 13 23.53 10.18 -28.05
C SER A 13 22.07 10.46 -27.64
N LEU A 14 21.86 11.11 -26.50
CA LEU A 14 20.57 11.65 -26.09
C LEU A 14 20.44 13.08 -26.61
N ILE A 15 19.61 13.28 -27.64
CA ILE A 15 19.26 14.60 -28.16
C ILE A 15 18.18 15.19 -27.25
N VAL A 16 18.54 16.21 -26.47
CA VAL A 16 17.61 17.08 -25.74
C VAL A 16 17.18 18.19 -26.70
N VAL A 17 15.93 18.18 -27.15
CA VAL A 17 15.31 19.30 -27.86
C VAL A 17 14.65 20.21 -26.82
N THR A 18 15.36 21.25 -26.40
CA THR A 18 14.78 22.42 -25.74
C THR A 18 14.20 23.34 -26.80
N SER A 19 12.87 23.39 -26.95
CA SER A 19 12.17 24.43 -27.69
C SER A 19 11.50 25.41 -26.73
N SER A 20 12.02 26.64 -26.77
CA SER A 20 11.60 27.80 -26.02
C SER A 20 10.20 28.26 -26.42
N PHE A 21 9.27 28.31 -25.46
CA PHE A 21 8.08 29.16 -25.55
C PHE A 21 8.23 30.32 -24.56
N THR A 22 8.72 31.45 -25.07
CA THR A 22 8.53 32.75 -24.46
C THR A 22 7.26 33.37 -25.05
N THR A 23 6.20 33.45 -24.26
CA THR A 23 5.08 34.36 -24.52
C THR A 23 4.86 35.26 -23.31
N SER A 24 4.97 36.55 -23.57
CA SER A 24 4.71 37.66 -22.67
C SER A 24 3.31 37.59 -22.05
N CYS A 25 3.22 37.82 -20.74
CA CYS A 25 2.02 38.37 -20.11
C CYS A 25 2.40 39.59 -19.29
N THR A 26 1.81 40.70 -19.71
CA THR A 26 1.92 42.06 -19.17
C THR A 26 1.31 42.16 -17.77
N ASN A 27 1.92 43.03 -16.96
CA ASN A 27 1.40 43.52 -15.69
C ASN A 27 -0.03 44.08 -15.82
N LYS A 28 -0.97 43.52 -15.05
CA LYS A 28 -2.08 44.27 -14.46
C LYS A 28 -2.20 43.90 -12.98
N ASN A 29 -1.85 44.86 -12.14
CA ASN A 29 -2.21 44.90 -10.73
C ASN A 29 -3.74 44.96 -10.58
N LYS A 30 -4.31 44.09 -9.74
CA LYS A 30 -5.40 44.37 -8.77
C LYS A 30 -5.72 43.10 -7.98
N GLY A 31 -5.66 43.21 -6.65
CA GLY A 31 -5.81 42.10 -5.70
C GLY A 31 -7.20 41.47 -5.64
N SER A 32 -7.32 40.51 -4.71
CA SER A 32 -8.51 39.73 -4.29
C SER A 32 -8.76 38.33 -4.89
N ASN A 33 -7.72 37.59 -5.33
CA ASN A 33 -7.94 36.25 -5.91
C ASN A 33 -7.05 35.10 -5.38
N GLN A 34 -6.24 35.31 -4.34
CA GLN A 34 -5.47 34.22 -3.71
C GLN A 34 -6.21 33.61 -2.51
N ASP A 35 -6.82 34.43 -1.66
CA ASP A 35 -7.62 33.93 -0.52
C ASP A 35 -8.89 33.21 -0.99
N THR A 36 -9.49 33.65 -2.10
CA THR A 36 -10.67 33.02 -2.71
C THR A 36 -10.35 31.69 -3.40
N LYS A 37 -9.09 31.42 -3.78
CA LYS A 37 -8.68 30.13 -4.37
C LYS A 37 -8.21 29.12 -3.33
N LEU A 38 -7.64 29.58 -2.21
CA LEU A 38 -7.45 28.71 -1.04
C LEU A 38 -8.80 28.35 -0.42
N ALA A 39 -9.75 29.28 -0.34
CA ALA A 39 -11.11 29.00 0.13
C ALA A 39 -11.89 28.09 -0.83
N LEU A 40 -11.75 28.21 -2.16
CA LEU A 40 -12.39 27.29 -3.11
C LEU A 40 -11.74 25.89 -3.16
N GLY A 41 -10.46 25.75 -2.81
CA GLY A 41 -9.80 24.44 -2.67
C GLY A 41 -10.17 23.70 -1.39
N LEU A 42 -10.41 24.45 -0.30
CA LEU A 42 -10.96 23.94 0.97
C LEU A 42 -12.48 23.63 0.89
N LEU A 43 -13.20 24.18 -0.09
CA LEU A 43 -14.63 23.92 -0.33
C LEU A 43 -14.93 22.67 -1.17
N ALA A 44 -13.92 22.01 -1.74
CA ALA A 44 -14.08 20.77 -2.51
C ALA A 44 -13.98 19.48 -1.66
N GLN A 45 -13.73 19.60 -0.35
CA GLN A 45 -13.62 18.52 0.65
C GLN A 45 -14.74 18.60 1.70
N ASN A 46 -16.00 18.72 1.27
CA ASN A 46 -17.13 18.78 2.22
C ASN A 46 -17.89 17.46 2.32
N ASP A 47 -17.39 16.40 1.69
CA ASP A 47 -17.96 15.06 1.76
C ASP A 47 -17.23 14.20 2.79
N LYS A 48 -17.59 14.40 4.06
CA LYS A 48 -17.07 13.65 5.22
C LYS A 48 -17.29 12.14 5.08
N VAL A 49 -18.35 11.73 4.37
CA VAL A 49 -18.61 10.31 4.09
C VAL A 49 -17.60 9.77 3.08
N GLY A 50 -17.35 10.52 2.00
CA GLY A 50 -16.30 10.22 1.02
C GLY A 50 -14.89 10.14 1.62
N GLU A 51 -14.58 11.02 2.58
CA GLU A 51 -13.31 11.01 3.32
C GLU A 51 -13.15 9.78 4.20
N ALA A 52 -14.21 9.42 4.94
CA ALA A 52 -14.26 8.20 5.74
C ALA A 52 -14.18 6.94 4.86
N LEU A 53 -14.87 6.92 3.71
CA LEU A 53 -14.78 5.83 2.73
C LEU A 53 -13.36 5.68 2.19
N THR A 54 -12.71 6.77 1.79
CA THR A 54 -11.31 6.73 1.33
C THR A 54 -10.42 6.08 2.38
N SER A 55 -10.59 6.46 3.64
CA SER A 55 -9.83 5.87 4.76
C SER A 55 -10.17 4.39 5.01
N ALA A 56 -11.41 3.97 4.75
CA ALA A 56 -11.81 2.58 4.83
C ALA A 56 -11.14 1.69 3.76
N PHE A 57 -10.85 2.23 2.58
CA PHE A 57 -10.25 1.45 1.49
C PHE A 57 -8.72 1.47 1.45
N ASP A 58 -8.05 2.38 2.16
CA ASP A 58 -6.58 2.39 2.29
C ASP A 58 -6.00 1.03 2.74
N PRO A 59 -6.52 0.36 3.80
CA PRO A 59 -6.04 -0.97 4.19
C PRO A 59 -6.32 -2.04 3.13
N VAL A 60 -7.45 -1.91 2.42
CA VAL A 60 -7.86 -2.86 1.37
C VAL A 60 -6.92 -2.75 0.18
N SER A 61 -6.72 -1.54 -0.36
CA SER A 61 -5.82 -1.29 -1.49
C SER A 61 -4.38 -1.66 -1.14
N GLY A 62 -3.89 -1.27 0.04
CA GLY A 62 -2.55 -1.64 0.51
C GLY A 62 -2.35 -3.16 0.60
N SER A 63 -3.37 -3.92 1.02
CA SER A 63 -3.32 -5.38 0.99
C SER A 63 -3.27 -5.95 -0.44
N MET A 64 -3.88 -5.23 -1.39
CA MET A 64 -3.89 -5.54 -2.82
C MET A 64 -2.64 -5.06 -3.59
N GLU A 65 -1.77 -4.23 -3.02
CA GLU A 65 -0.50 -3.81 -3.65
C GLU A 65 0.58 -4.90 -3.64
N GLY A 66 0.38 -5.98 -2.88
CA GLY A 66 1.40 -7.01 -2.71
C GLY A 66 2.36 -6.74 -1.55
N LEU A 67 2.08 -5.70 -0.75
CA LEU A 67 2.66 -5.51 0.58
C LEU A 67 2.30 -6.68 1.52
N SER A 68 1.22 -7.41 1.23
CA SER A 68 0.76 -8.56 2.00
C SER A 68 0.02 -9.63 1.16
N GLY A 69 0.01 -9.47 -0.17
CA GLY A 69 -0.73 -10.32 -1.10
C GLY A 69 0.00 -11.62 -1.48
N GLU A 70 -0.66 -12.46 -2.27
CA GLU A 70 -0.25 -13.81 -2.71
C GLU A 70 1.22 -14.08 -3.08
N GLY A 71 1.99 -13.08 -3.50
CA GLY A 71 3.45 -13.23 -3.63
C GLY A 71 4.10 -13.71 -2.32
N ALA A 72 3.50 -13.36 -1.19
CA ALA A 72 3.74 -13.85 0.16
C ALA A 72 3.44 -15.34 0.35
N SER A 73 2.32 -15.82 -0.20
CA SER A 73 1.76 -17.16 0.05
C SER A 73 2.60 -18.30 -0.55
N THR A 74 3.34 -18.01 -1.61
CA THR A 74 4.31 -18.93 -2.20
C THR A 74 5.66 -18.24 -2.16
N ALA A 75 6.49 -18.49 -1.15
CA ALA A 75 7.84 -17.95 -1.21
C ALA A 75 8.49 -18.47 -2.49
N LEU A 76 8.90 -17.51 -3.32
CA LEU A 76 9.22 -17.60 -4.74
C LEU A 76 9.63 -19.01 -5.16
N TYR A 77 8.74 -19.80 -5.77
CA TYR A 77 9.20 -21.00 -6.49
C TYR A 77 9.85 -20.55 -7.79
N ARG A 78 11.18 -20.48 -7.83
CA ARG A 78 11.94 -20.23 -9.05
C ARG A 78 13.01 -21.30 -9.23
N THR A 79 13.05 -21.94 -10.38
CA THR A 79 14.20 -22.75 -10.80
C THR A 79 15.35 -21.79 -11.10
N LYS A 80 16.34 -21.73 -10.19
CA LYS A 80 17.62 -20.99 -10.25
C LYS A 80 17.73 -19.93 -11.37
N PRO A 81 17.53 -18.63 -11.08
CA PRO A 81 17.90 -17.59 -12.03
C PRO A 81 19.43 -17.48 -12.14
N ALA A 82 19.92 -17.05 -13.30
CA ALA A 82 21.33 -16.69 -13.46
C ALA A 82 21.62 -15.44 -12.62
N PHE A 83 22.70 -15.46 -11.82
CA PHE A 83 23.08 -14.42 -10.85
C PHE A 83 23.07 -12.97 -11.40
N GLY A 84 23.26 -12.78 -12.72
CA GLY A 84 23.20 -11.48 -13.37
C GLY A 84 21.79 -10.91 -13.59
N GLU A 85 20.76 -11.75 -13.67
CA GLU A 85 19.37 -11.31 -13.89
C GLU A 85 18.73 -10.75 -12.62
N GLU A 86 19.17 -11.20 -11.44
CA GLU A 86 18.60 -10.80 -10.16
C GLU A 86 18.98 -9.37 -9.77
N ILE A 87 20.25 -8.99 -9.93
CA ILE A 87 20.75 -7.62 -9.71
C ILE A 87 20.13 -6.67 -10.73
N THR A 88 20.09 -7.06 -12.01
CA THR A 88 19.52 -6.24 -13.07
C THR A 88 18.01 -6.06 -12.89
N SER A 89 17.29 -7.10 -12.45
CA SER A 89 15.86 -6.99 -12.15
C SER A 89 15.59 -6.13 -10.91
N THR A 90 16.44 -6.18 -9.89
CA THR A 90 16.28 -5.39 -8.65
C THR A 90 16.56 -3.91 -8.92
N LEU A 91 17.61 -3.61 -9.69
CA LEU A 91 17.89 -2.26 -10.17
C LEU A 91 16.78 -1.76 -11.11
N TYR A 92 16.28 -2.60 -12.03
CA TYR A 92 15.16 -2.24 -12.91
C TYR A 92 13.84 -2.02 -12.15
N LYS A 93 13.56 -2.81 -11.10
CA LYS A 93 12.40 -2.65 -10.20
C LYS A 93 12.47 -1.31 -9.46
N LEU A 94 13.63 -1.03 -8.84
CA LEU A 94 13.92 0.26 -8.20
C LEU A 94 13.77 1.43 -9.19
N TRP A 95 14.24 1.25 -10.42
CA TRP A 95 14.31 2.30 -11.43
C TRP A 95 12.96 2.61 -12.10
N GLN A 96 12.08 1.62 -12.30
CA GLN A 96 10.79 1.84 -12.98
C GLN A 96 9.59 2.05 -12.06
N LYS A 97 9.62 1.56 -10.81
CA LYS A 97 8.41 1.48 -9.96
C LYS A 97 8.63 1.89 -8.50
N GLY A 98 9.83 2.36 -8.14
CA GLY A 98 10.20 2.57 -6.73
C GLY A 98 10.50 1.26 -5.99
N PRO A 99 10.95 1.31 -4.72
CA PRO A 99 11.34 0.14 -3.94
C PRO A 99 10.12 -0.69 -3.51
N SER A 100 9.54 -1.45 -4.44
CA SER A 100 8.57 -2.49 -4.11
C SER A 100 9.30 -3.80 -3.85
N LEU A 101 9.89 -3.89 -2.66
CA LEU A 101 10.52 -5.10 -2.15
C LEU A 101 9.49 -5.75 -1.22
N GLY A 102 8.90 -6.85 -1.68
CA GLY A 102 7.88 -7.59 -0.93
C GLY A 102 8.41 -8.05 0.43
N GLU A 103 7.51 -8.20 1.40
CA GLU A 103 7.85 -8.55 2.80
C GLU A 103 8.62 -9.88 2.94
N LEU A 104 8.62 -10.74 1.92
CA LEU A 104 9.38 -12.01 1.90
C LEU A 104 10.88 -11.87 1.66
N GLN A 105 11.34 -10.75 1.13
CA GLN A 105 12.76 -10.54 0.89
C GLN A 105 13.40 -10.12 2.20
N ALA A 106 14.33 -10.86 2.80
CA ALA A 106 14.79 -10.59 4.17
C ALA A 106 16.25 -10.08 4.24
N TYR A 107 16.63 -9.19 3.32
CA TYR A 107 17.96 -8.55 3.30
C TYR A 107 17.98 -7.06 3.67
N ASN A 108 19.11 -6.62 4.21
CA ASN A 108 19.34 -5.22 4.57
C ASN A 108 19.61 -4.36 3.33
N ILE A 109 19.04 -3.16 3.29
CA ILE A 109 19.24 -2.18 2.20
C ILE A 109 19.29 -0.79 2.78
N SER A 110 20.11 0.08 2.18
CA SER A 110 19.95 1.52 2.34
C SER A 110 20.25 2.21 1.01
N PHE A 111 19.51 3.27 0.71
CA PHE A 111 19.76 4.13 -0.44
C PHE A 111 19.17 5.52 -0.21
N ASP A 112 19.72 6.49 -0.93
CA ASP A 112 19.19 7.85 -1.00
C ASP A 112 17.99 7.86 -1.95
N CYS A 113 16.88 8.46 -1.50
CA CYS A 113 15.66 8.54 -2.29
C CYS A 113 15.84 9.55 -3.44
N LEU A 114 15.33 9.23 -4.62
CA LEU A 114 15.56 10.02 -5.85
C LEU A 114 15.15 11.50 -5.74
N GLY A 115 14.15 11.80 -4.91
CA GLY A 115 13.70 13.16 -4.64
C GLY A 115 14.28 13.82 -3.39
N GLY A 116 15.28 13.19 -2.75
CA GLY A 116 15.84 13.58 -1.46
C GLY A 116 15.35 12.71 -0.30
N GLY A 117 16.12 12.73 0.79
CA GLY A 117 15.92 11.89 1.97
C GLY A 117 16.49 10.49 1.81
N ASP A 118 16.37 9.69 2.87
CA ASP A 118 17.01 8.38 2.97
C ASP A 118 15.99 7.27 3.25
N TYR A 119 16.28 6.09 2.70
CA TYR A 119 15.58 4.86 3.05
C TYR A 119 16.56 3.87 3.65
N GLN A 120 16.14 3.25 4.75
CA GLN A 120 16.87 2.16 5.37
C GLN A 120 15.93 1.01 5.68
N ARG A 121 16.40 -0.20 5.38
CA ARG A 121 15.76 -1.46 5.71
C ARG A 121 16.72 -2.35 6.47
N GLN A 122 16.27 -2.86 7.61
CA GLN A 122 17.00 -3.79 8.46
C GLN A 122 16.16 -5.03 8.71
N VAL A 123 16.81 -6.18 8.75
CA VAL A 123 16.20 -7.48 8.98
C VAL A 123 16.91 -8.19 10.12
N TYR A 124 16.11 -8.77 10.99
CA TYR A 124 16.52 -9.49 12.18
C TYR A 124 15.80 -10.83 12.22
N SER A 125 16.45 -11.87 12.76
CA SER A 125 15.87 -13.20 12.92
C SER A 125 16.26 -13.77 14.29
N THR A 126 15.36 -14.52 14.89
CA THR A 126 15.63 -15.28 16.12
C THR A 126 16.44 -16.56 15.88
N ASP A 127 16.55 -17.00 14.62
CA ASP A 127 17.25 -18.22 14.26
C ASP A 127 18.77 -17.99 14.32
N ALA A 128 19.52 -19.01 14.75
CA ALA A 128 20.98 -18.93 14.95
C ALA A 128 21.74 -18.49 13.69
N ASN A 129 21.17 -18.77 12.51
CA ASN A 129 21.61 -18.21 11.24
C ASN A 129 20.43 -17.47 10.60
N ALA A 130 20.57 -16.16 10.43
CA ALA A 130 19.54 -15.28 9.87
C ALA A 130 19.49 -15.35 8.33
N TYR A 131 19.24 -16.53 7.78
CA TYR A 131 19.12 -16.69 6.32
C TYR A 131 17.72 -16.30 5.84
N ASP A 132 17.66 -15.71 4.65
CA ASP A 132 16.42 -15.37 3.96
C ASP A 132 16.08 -16.34 2.82
N PHE A 133 14.95 -16.11 2.13
CA PHE A 133 14.55 -16.97 1.02
C PHE A 133 15.51 -16.90 -0.18
N ILE A 134 16.26 -15.80 -0.35
CA ILE A 134 17.26 -15.65 -1.42
C ILE A 134 18.48 -16.53 -1.10
N ASP A 135 18.91 -16.58 0.15
CA ASP A 135 20.01 -17.44 0.61
C ASP A 135 19.79 -18.92 0.29
N TYR A 136 18.52 -19.39 0.32
CA TYR A 136 18.18 -20.74 -0.12
C TYR A 136 18.47 -20.97 -1.60
N PHE A 137 18.09 -20.02 -2.46
CA PHE A 137 18.28 -20.17 -3.92
C PHE A 137 19.75 -20.03 -4.33
N LEU A 138 20.49 -19.14 -3.66
CA LEU A 138 21.90 -18.90 -3.96
C LEU A 138 22.80 -19.99 -3.38
N ASN A 139 22.59 -20.37 -2.12
CA ASN A 139 23.55 -21.13 -1.33
C ASN A 139 22.97 -22.42 -0.74
N GLY A 140 21.67 -22.69 -0.87
CA GLY A 140 21.00 -23.85 -0.27
C GLY A 140 20.74 -23.71 1.23
N ASN A 141 20.92 -22.51 1.78
CA ASN A 141 20.70 -22.25 3.20
C ASN A 141 19.21 -22.14 3.50
N THR A 142 18.75 -22.83 4.53
CA THR A 142 17.35 -22.81 4.95
C THR A 142 16.95 -21.43 5.49
N PRO A 143 15.88 -20.80 4.97
CA PRO A 143 15.41 -19.52 5.46
C PRO A 143 14.89 -19.62 6.89
N SER A 144 14.95 -18.49 7.60
CA SER A 144 14.43 -18.39 8.96
C SER A 144 12.93 -18.64 9.01
N SER A 145 12.48 -19.31 10.07
CA SER A 145 11.04 -19.56 10.33
C SER A 145 10.28 -18.30 10.75
N SER A 146 11.03 -17.24 11.08
CA SER A 146 10.49 -15.94 11.42
C SER A 146 11.53 -14.85 11.17
N PHE A 147 11.06 -13.65 10.85
CA PHE A 147 11.91 -12.47 10.80
C PHE A 147 11.16 -11.22 11.26
N PHE A 148 11.94 -10.23 11.68
CA PHE A 148 11.52 -8.86 11.90
C PHE A 148 12.21 -7.95 10.89
N VAL A 149 11.44 -7.10 10.22
CA VAL A 149 11.92 -6.12 9.25
C VAL A 149 11.56 -4.74 9.77
N SER A 150 12.54 -3.86 9.85
CA SER A 150 12.32 -2.43 10.11
C SER A 150 12.65 -1.63 8.84
N LYS A 151 11.70 -0.82 8.39
CA LYS A 151 11.83 0.13 7.27
C LYS A 151 11.74 1.54 7.84
N ASN A 152 12.82 2.30 7.75
CA ASN A 152 12.91 3.68 8.17
C ASN A 152 12.99 4.59 6.95
N PHE A 153 12.11 5.57 6.89
CA PHE A 153 12.05 6.61 5.88
C PHE A 153 12.42 7.93 6.55
N GLN A 154 13.45 8.60 6.05
CA GLN A 154 13.89 9.89 6.56
C GLN A 154 13.63 10.94 5.47
N ASN A 155 12.45 11.55 5.51
CA ASN A 155 11.97 12.51 4.50
C ASN A 155 12.13 12.00 3.05
N CYS A 156 11.91 10.71 2.84
CA CYS A 156 12.16 10.04 1.57
C CYS A 156 11.13 10.43 0.51
N ARG A 157 11.59 11.00 -0.61
CA ARG A 157 10.76 11.41 -1.73
C ARG A 157 10.99 10.54 -2.97
N PHE A 158 9.90 10.01 -3.53
CA PHE A 158 9.95 9.10 -4.67
C PHE A 158 9.68 9.81 -6.01
N LEU A 159 10.67 10.57 -6.50
CA LEU A 159 10.63 11.17 -7.85
C LEU A 159 11.05 10.17 -8.93
N PRO A 160 10.64 10.35 -10.21
CA PRO A 160 9.69 11.36 -10.72
C PRO A 160 8.21 10.98 -10.54
N PHE A 161 7.93 9.80 -9.99
CA PHE A 161 6.64 9.15 -10.11
C PHE A 161 5.58 9.67 -9.12
N THR A 162 5.99 10.29 -8.02
CA THR A 162 5.05 10.75 -6.99
C THR A 162 5.45 12.12 -6.41
N SER A 163 4.45 12.92 -6.04
CA SER A 163 4.62 14.14 -5.22
C SER A 163 4.66 13.83 -3.72
N TRP A 164 4.89 12.56 -3.37
CA TRP A 164 4.73 12.06 -2.01
C TRP A 164 6.10 12.04 -1.33
N GLN A 165 6.12 12.54 -0.10
CA GLN A 165 7.26 12.44 0.81
C GLN A 165 6.81 11.60 2.01
N ILE A 166 7.60 10.58 2.35
CA ILE A 166 7.32 9.68 3.45
C ILE A 166 8.40 9.85 4.51
N ASP A 167 7.98 10.00 5.75
CA ASP A 167 8.85 10.07 6.92
C ASP A 167 8.35 9.13 8.02
N GLY A 168 9.25 8.55 8.80
CA GLY A 168 8.92 7.64 9.90
C GLY A 168 9.18 6.15 9.57
N VAL A 169 8.53 5.27 10.31
CA VAL A 169 8.92 3.85 10.41
C VAL A 169 7.75 2.93 10.09
N SER A 170 8.05 1.80 9.45
CA SER A 170 7.18 0.63 9.46
C SER A 170 7.97 -0.61 9.75
N GLU A 171 7.35 -1.46 10.53
CA GLU A 171 7.95 -2.64 11.11
C GLU A 171 7.06 -3.82 10.79
N SER A 172 7.63 -4.92 10.33
CA SER A 172 6.88 -6.13 10.05
C SER A 172 7.53 -7.32 10.73
N ILE A 173 6.70 -8.16 11.37
CA ILE A 173 7.10 -9.42 11.97
C ILE A 173 6.36 -10.50 11.23
N TRP A 174 7.10 -11.40 10.59
CA TRP A 174 6.52 -12.58 9.99
C TRP A 174 6.94 -13.81 10.78
N SER A 175 5.99 -14.67 11.11
CA SER A 175 6.20 -15.87 11.90
C SER A 175 5.52 -17.09 11.27
N GLY A 176 6.03 -18.27 11.64
CA GLY A 176 5.52 -19.55 11.18
C GLY A 176 5.90 -19.89 9.74
N LEU A 177 6.90 -19.19 9.18
CA LEU A 177 7.32 -19.37 7.79
C LEU A 177 7.85 -20.77 7.56
N SER A 178 7.55 -21.33 6.39
CA SER A 178 8.16 -22.60 6.00
C SER A 178 9.67 -22.43 5.83
N SER A 179 10.45 -23.23 6.54
CA SER A 179 11.90 -23.32 6.44
C SER A 179 12.36 -24.36 5.41
N SER A 180 11.43 -25.06 4.75
CA SER A 180 11.74 -26.12 3.79
C SER A 180 10.95 -25.99 2.49
N SER A 181 11.60 -26.29 1.37
CA SER A 181 10.94 -26.32 0.06
C SER A 181 10.00 -27.54 -0.06
N PRO A 182 8.76 -27.39 -0.57
CA PRO A 182 8.17 -26.15 -1.07
C PRO A 182 7.78 -25.19 0.06
N PHE A 183 8.09 -23.90 -0.12
CA PHE A 183 7.84 -22.87 0.88
C PHE A 183 6.37 -22.44 0.91
N VAL A 184 5.56 -23.21 1.64
CA VAL A 184 4.13 -22.99 1.83
C VAL A 184 3.91 -22.17 3.10
N GLN A 185 3.32 -20.98 2.98
CA GLN A 185 3.04 -20.09 4.12
C GLN A 185 1.72 -20.37 4.87
N ASN A 186 1.22 -21.60 4.85
CA ASN A 186 -0.07 -21.95 5.43
C ASN A 186 0.00 -21.89 6.95
N GLY A 187 -0.87 -21.11 7.59
CA GLY A 187 -0.84 -20.87 9.04
C GLY A 187 0.21 -19.83 9.48
N THR A 188 0.85 -19.12 8.55
CA THR A 188 1.75 -18.02 8.91
C THR A 188 0.99 -16.78 9.34
N ALA A 189 1.67 -15.93 10.11
CA ALA A 189 1.16 -14.64 10.52
C ALA A 189 2.16 -13.52 10.19
N LEU A 190 1.67 -12.46 9.54
CA LEU A 190 2.40 -11.21 9.30
C LEU A 190 1.75 -10.09 10.10
N GLN A 191 2.48 -9.56 11.06
CA GLN A 191 2.10 -8.40 11.85
C GLN A 191 2.85 -7.19 11.32
N ILE A 192 2.15 -6.09 11.05
CA ILE A 192 2.73 -4.85 10.53
C ILE A 192 2.39 -3.73 11.49
N GLY A 193 3.40 -3.03 11.96
CA GLY A 193 3.30 -1.80 12.73
C GLY A 193 3.75 -0.61 11.87
N ILE A 194 3.08 0.52 12.08
CA ILE A 194 3.29 1.73 11.28
C ILE A 194 3.29 2.94 12.20
N ASN A 195 4.24 3.84 11.95
CA ASN A 195 4.23 5.20 12.45
C ASN A 195 4.89 6.08 11.38
N ARG A 196 4.08 6.56 10.44
CA ARG A 196 4.54 7.32 9.28
C ARG A 196 3.79 8.62 9.10
N THR A 197 4.50 9.59 8.56
CA THR A 197 3.95 10.82 8.01
C THR A 197 4.10 10.77 6.50
N ILE A 198 3.06 11.17 5.79
CA ILE A 198 2.97 11.10 4.35
C ILE A 198 2.50 12.47 3.87
N GLU A 199 3.40 13.26 3.30
CA GLU A 199 3.08 14.57 2.75
C GLU A 199 2.80 14.45 1.25
N ASN A 200 1.69 15.06 0.82
CA ASN A 200 1.42 15.26 -0.59
C ASN A 200 1.47 16.76 -0.91
N SER A 201 2.62 17.21 -1.40
CA SER A 201 2.87 18.63 -1.67
C SER A 201 1.94 19.22 -2.74
N SER A 202 1.36 18.40 -3.62
CA SER A 202 0.41 18.85 -4.65
C SER A 202 -0.99 19.15 -4.11
N ARG A 203 -1.35 18.55 -2.96
CA ARG A 203 -2.65 18.73 -2.31
C ARG A 203 -2.57 19.61 -1.07
N GLY A 204 -1.37 19.95 -0.60
CA GLY A 204 -1.17 20.71 0.63
C GLY A 204 -1.68 19.97 1.87
N LEU A 205 -1.73 18.63 1.81
CA LEU A 205 -2.20 17.78 2.88
C LEU A 205 -1.08 16.85 3.36
N THR A 206 -1.02 16.67 4.67
CA THR A 206 -0.12 15.74 5.34
C THR A 206 -0.94 14.71 6.09
N TYR A 207 -0.66 13.43 5.87
CA TYR A 207 -1.32 12.33 6.56
C TYR A 207 -0.37 11.71 7.57
N LYS A 208 -0.81 11.57 8.81
CA LYS A 208 -0.15 10.76 9.82
C LYS A 208 -0.89 9.45 9.95
N VAL A 209 -0.18 8.33 9.82
CA VAL A 209 -0.73 6.97 9.90
C VAL A 209 0.02 6.22 10.99
N THR A 210 -0.73 5.77 12.00
CA THR A 210 -0.18 5.11 13.19
C THR A 210 -0.96 3.86 13.55
N GLY A 211 -0.28 2.77 13.90
CA GLY A 211 -0.92 1.60 14.49
C GLY A 211 -1.46 1.91 15.87
N THR A 212 -2.64 1.39 16.20
CA THR A 212 -3.32 1.58 17.49
C THR A 212 -3.51 0.30 18.29
N GLY A 213 -3.09 -0.85 17.74
CA GLY A 213 -3.15 -2.12 18.43
C GLY A 213 -2.07 -2.26 19.51
N SER A 214 -1.82 -3.50 19.93
CA SER A 214 -0.74 -3.81 20.87
C SER A 214 0.64 -3.42 20.32
N ALA A 215 1.59 -3.09 21.21
CA ALA A 215 2.98 -2.90 20.83
C ALA A 215 3.52 -4.15 20.10
N LEU A 216 4.26 -3.94 19.02
CA LEU A 216 4.97 -5.04 18.39
C LEU A 216 6.10 -5.52 19.30
N THR A 217 6.27 -6.83 19.36
CA THR A 217 7.34 -7.46 20.15
C THR A 217 7.97 -8.58 19.35
N TYR A 218 9.29 -8.59 19.30
CA TYR A 218 10.03 -9.67 18.64
C TYR A 218 11.31 -9.98 19.39
N GLY A 219 11.66 -11.26 19.48
CA GLY A 219 12.80 -11.72 20.30
C GLY A 219 14.16 -11.25 19.77
N ALA A 220 14.27 -11.01 18.46
CA ALA A 220 15.48 -10.51 17.83
C ALA A 220 15.25 -9.12 17.22
N GLY A 221 15.62 -8.07 17.96
CA GLY A 221 15.40 -6.68 17.55
C GLY A 221 14.55 -5.92 18.56
N THR A 222 14.30 -4.65 18.27
CA THR A 222 13.56 -3.75 19.17
C THR A 222 12.51 -3.00 18.36
N PRO A 223 11.37 -3.62 18.02
CA PRO A 223 10.26 -2.91 17.39
C PRO A 223 9.84 -1.71 18.24
N THR A 224 9.48 -0.61 17.57
CA THR A 224 9.14 0.68 18.18
C THR A 224 7.71 1.12 17.89
N THR A 225 7.01 0.38 17.03
CA THR A 225 5.66 0.70 16.58
C THR A 225 4.60 -0.21 17.20
N ASN A 226 3.35 0.26 17.19
CA ASN A 226 2.19 -0.53 17.54
C ASN A 226 1.62 -1.22 16.30
N LEU A 227 0.94 -2.35 16.52
CA LEU A 227 0.26 -3.13 15.48
C LEU A 227 -0.75 -2.26 14.74
N ALA A 228 -0.62 -2.22 13.42
CA ALA A 228 -1.51 -1.56 12.48
C ALA A 228 -2.33 -2.59 11.69
N TYR A 229 -1.68 -3.65 11.21
CA TYR A 229 -2.29 -4.71 10.43
C TYR A 229 -1.83 -6.08 10.91
N SER A 230 -2.73 -7.04 10.99
CA SER A 230 -2.40 -8.44 11.23
C SER A 230 -2.97 -9.29 10.11
N LEU A 231 -2.13 -10.10 9.47
CA LEU A 231 -2.54 -10.98 8.40
C LEU A 231 -2.26 -12.43 8.75
N THR A 232 -3.24 -13.30 8.52
CA THR A 232 -3.14 -14.74 8.77
C THR A 232 -3.48 -15.50 7.51
N TRP A 233 -2.55 -16.34 7.04
CA TRP A 233 -2.78 -17.20 5.89
C TRP A 233 -3.51 -18.46 6.32
N ASN A 234 -4.76 -18.59 5.88
CA ASN A 234 -5.66 -19.63 6.37
C ASN A 234 -5.66 -20.88 5.46
N ASN A 235 -5.25 -20.75 4.20
CA ASN A 235 -5.10 -21.88 3.28
C ASN A 235 -4.17 -21.55 2.11
N ILE A 236 -3.23 -22.46 1.79
CA ILE A 236 -2.36 -22.37 0.61
C ILE A 236 -2.37 -23.72 -0.09
N LEU A 237 -2.88 -23.72 -1.33
CA LEU A 237 -3.02 -24.92 -2.12
C LEU A 237 -1.66 -25.42 -2.62
N THR A 238 -1.31 -26.65 -2.29
CA THR A 238 -0.31 -27.44 -3.01
C THR A 238 -1.03 -28.32 -4.04
N GLY A 239 -0.95 -27.99 -5.33
CA GLY A 239 -1.43 -28.91 -6.37
C GLY A 239 -1.99 -28.24 -7.63
N LYS A 240 -2.15 -29.04 -8.67
CA LYS A 240 -2.54 -28.68 -10.05
C LYS A 240 -4.06 -28.48 -10.23
N MET A 241 -4.75 -27.94 -9.22
CA MET A 241 -6.17 -27.52 -9.32
C MET A 241 -6.33 -26.04 -8.95
N SER A 242 -7.08 -25.35 -9.79
CA SER A 242 -7.46 -23.94 -9.76
C SER A 242 -8.23 -23.51 -8.50
N GLY A 243 -7.84 -22.37 -7.92
CA GLY A 243 -8.77 -21.49 -7.21
C GLY A 243 -8.40 -21.14 -5.76
N VAL A 244 -7.95 -19.90 -5.55
CA VAL A 244 -7.95 -19.13 -4.28
C VAL A 244 -6.99 -19.61 -3.19
N SER A 245 -5.78 -19.02 -3.10
CA SER A 245 -5.15 -18.88 -1.77
C SER A 245 -5.94 -17.85 -0.98
N SER A 246 -6.01 -17.98 0.35
CA SER A 246 -6.76 -17.05 1.18
C SER A 246 -5.99 -16.62 2.42
N TYR A 247 -6.21 -15.37 2.79
CA TYR A 247 -5.71 -14.80 4.03
C TYR A 247 -6.78 -13.88 4.61
N SER A 248 -6.76 -13.75 5.93
CA SER A 248 -7.56 -12.77 6.64
C SER A 248 -6.70 -11.59 7.08
N GLN A 249 -7.27 -10.39 7.14
CA GLN A 249 -6.61 -9.20 7.66
C GLN A 249 -7.46 -8.55 8.75
N ASP A 250 -6.81 -8.21 9.86
CA ASP A 250 -7.33 -7.31 10.88
C ASP A 250 -6.62 -5.95 10.79
N VAL A 251 -7.37 -4.88 11.05
CA VAL A 251 -6.88 -3.50 10.98
C VAL A 251 -7.08 -2.81 12.32
N SER A 252 -6.08 -2.02 12.74
CA SER A 252 -6.15 -1.12 13.89
C SER A 252 -5.25 0.09 13.63
N VAL A 253 -5.79 1.11 12.97
CA VAL A 253 -5.03 2.28 12.50
C VAL A 253 -5.70 3.57 12.93
N LEU A 254 -4.90 4.55 13.34
CA LEU A 254 -5.29 5.95 13.43
C LEU A 254 -4.69 6.69 12.25
N ARG A 255 -5.55 7.30 11.43
CA ARG A 255 -5.17 8.19 10.33
C ARG A 255 -5.61 9.60 10.65
N GLN A 256 -4.69 10.55 10.57
CA GLN A 256 -4.97 11.97 10.78
C GLN A 256 -4.53 12.74 9.55
N ALA A 257 -5.37 13.63 9.04
CA ALA A 257 -5.02 14.53 7.94
C ALA A 257 -4.86 15.95 8.46
N TYR A 258 -3.81 16.62 8.00
CA TYR A 258 -3.47 17.98 8.38
C TYR A 258 -3.33 18.85 7.13
N SER A 259 -3.83 20.09 7.22
CA SER A 259 -3.51 21.16 6.29
C SER A 259 -2.63 22.17 7.02
N GLY A 260 -1.33 22.18 6.72
CA GLY A 260 -0.35 22.85 7.58
C GLY A 260 -0.34 22.23 8.98
N SER A 261 -0.58 23.03 10.02
CA SER A 261 -0.68 22.59 11.41
C SER A 261 -2.07 22.12 11.83
N ASP A 262 -3.09 22.40 11.01
CA ASP A 262 -4.48 22.26 11.42
C ASP A 262 -5.00 20.87 11.07
N LEU A 263 -5.57 20.18 12.06
CA LEU A 263 -6.19 18.87 11.88
C LEU A 263 -7.48 19.04 11.07
N VAL A 264 -7.55 18.38 9.92
CA VAL A 264 -8.74 18.36 9.04
C VAL A 264 -9.68 17.25 9.51
N TYR A 265 -9.15 16.04 9.72
CA TYR A 265 -9.90 14.90 10.26
C TYR A 265 -8.98 13.91 10.97
N SER A 266 -9.57 13.11 11.84
CA SER A 266 -8.99 11.97 12.50
C SER A 266 -9.92 10.77 12.39
N HIS A 267 -9.41 9.71 11.80
CA HIS A 267 -10.11 8.47 11.52
C HIS A 267 -9.49 7.33 12.32
N ALA A 268 -10.25 6.75 13.24
CA ALA A 268 -9.91 5.47 13.85
C ALA A 268 -10.50 4.35 12.99
N ILE A 269 -9.63 3.56 12.38
CA ILE A 269 -9.95 2.53 11.41
C ILE A 269 -9.72 1.17 12.05
N THR A 270 -10.77 0.35 12.12
CA THR A 270 -10.74 -0.99 12.71
C THR A 270 -11.54 -1.98 11.90
N THR A 271 -11.29 -3.27 12.06
CA THR A 271 -12.14 -4.32 11.48
C THR A 271 -13.01 -4.97 12.56
N PRO A 272 -14.35 -4.74 12.57
CA PRO A 272 -15.25 -5.47 13.45
C PRO A 272 -15.27 -6.97 13.15
N SER A 273 -15.01 -7.34 11.88
CA SER A 273 -14.78 -8.71 11.44
C SER A 273 -13.65 -8.74 10.42
N SER A 274 -12.74 -9.71 10.55
CA SER A 274 -11.54 -9.80 9.71
C SER A 274 -11.88 -9.81 8.23
N LEU A 275 -11.20 -8.96 7.47
CA LEU A 275 -11.34 -8.88 6.02
C LEU A 275 -10.84 -10.18 5.39
N GLN A 276 -11.61 -10.75 4.48
CA GLN A 276 -11.29 -12.02 3.83
C GLN A 276 -10.83 -11.76 2.40
N TYR A 277 -9.65 -12.24 2.09
CA TYR A 277 -9.04 -12.05 0.79
C TYR A 277 -8.67 -13.37 0.13
N GLY A 278 -8.55 -13.32 -1.20
CA GLY A 278 -7.95 -14.41 -1.95
C GLY A 278 -7.63 -14.06 -3.39
N ALA A 279 -7.48 -15.05 -4.26
CA ALA A 279 -7.23 -14.81 -5.68
C ALA A 279 -7.97 -15.75 -6.65
N ASP A 280 -8.51 -15.15 -7.69
CA ASP A 280 -9.07 -15.80 -8.86
C ASP A 280 -7.97 -15.98 -9.92
N LYS A 281 -7.48 -17.21 -10.03
CA LYS A 281 -6.45 -17.66 -10.99
C LYS A 281 -7.02 -18.53 -12.10
N ASN A 282 -8.32 -18.38 -12.40
CA ASN A 282 -8.98 -19.25 -13.38
C ASN A 282 -8.47 -19.04 -14.81
N SER A 283 -7.84 -17.89 -15.11
CA SER A 283 -7.18 -17.65 -16.40
C SER A 283 -5.79 -18.29 -16.44
N SER A 284 -5.41 -18.88 -17.58
CA SER A 284 -4.03 -19.30 -17.83
C SER A 284 -3.07 -18.12 -18.03
N ASN A 285 -3.59 -16.92 -18.29
CA ASN A 285 -2.82 -15.68 -18.37
C ASN A 285 -2.77 -15.00 -17.00
N PRO A 286 -1.59 -14.91 -16.35
CA PRO A 286 -1.42 -14.23 -15.07
C PRO A 286 -1.81 -12.76 -15.09
N LEU A 287 -1.76 -12.11 -16.27
CA LEU A 287 -2.17 -10.72 -16.43
C LEU A 287 -3.69 -10.52 -16.30
N SER A 288 -4.45 -11.61 -16.31
CA SER A 288 -5.90 -11.64 -16.17
C SER A 288 -6.36 -12.24 -14.84
N TRP A 289 -5.44 -12.43 -13.88
CA TRP A 289 -5.80 -12.86 -12.53
C TRP A 289 -6.42 -11.71 -11.75
N TYR A 290 -7.24 -12.06 -10.77
CA TYR A 290 -7.82 -11.10 -9.83
C TYR A 290 -7.48 -11.48 -8.40
N ARG A 291 -7.29 -10.47 -7.56
CA ARG A 291 -7.39 -10.59 -6.11
C ARG A 291 -8.82 -10.30 -5.72
N LEU A 292 -9.30 -10.97 -4.68
CA LEU A 292 -10.68 -10.95 -4.24
C LEU A 292 -10.73 -10.38 -2.84
N TRP A 293 -11.66 -9.46 -2.59
CA TRP A 293 -12.15 -9.14 -1.25
C TRP A 293 -13.56 -9.71 -1.13
N SER A 294 -13.70 -10.79 -0.36
CA SER A 294 -14.89 -11.64 -0.41
C SER A 294 -15.81 -11.49 0.79
N ALA A 295 -15.30 -11.06 1.93
CA ALA A 295 -16.07 -10.88 3.16
C ALA A 295 -15.32 -10.01 4.18
N GLY A 296 -15.95 -9.83 5.35
CA GLY A 296 -15.46 -9.01 6.45
C GLY A 296 -16.02 -7.59 6.42
N SER A 297 -15.70 -6.83 7.44
CA SER A 297 -16.17 -5.45 7.58
C SER A 297 -15.05 -4.54 8.06
N ILE A 298 -15.08 -3.30 7.60
CA ILE A 298 -14.18 -2.25 8.08
C ILE A 298 -15.01 -1.10 8.63
N GLN A 299 -14.59 -0.59 9.76
CA GLN A 299 -15.21 0.49 10.49
C GLN A 299 -14.26 1.67 10.53
N VAL A 300 -14.79 2.86 10.27
CA VAL A 300 -14.09 4.14 10.39
C VAL A 300 -14.90 5.03 11.31
N GLN A 301 -14.34 5.31 12.48
CA GLN A 301 -14.89 6.34 13.37
C GLN A 301 -14.27 7.69 12.98
N HIS A 302 -15.11 8.61 12.53
CA HIS A 302 -14.74 10.00 12.30
C HIS A 302 -14.87 10.76 13.61
N VAL A 303 -13.73 11.17 14.18
CA VAL A 303 -13.67 11.66 15.56
C VAL A 303 -14.28 13.04 15.70
N GLU A 304 -13.91 13.97 14.81
CA GLU A 304 -14.34 15.37 14.84
C GLU A 304 -15.84 15.48 14.58
N GLU A 305 -16.35 14.67 13.66
CA GLU A 305 -17.74 14.68 13.25
C GLU A 305 -18.60 13.74 14.10
N ASN A 306 -17.99 12.87 14.91
CA ASN A 306 -18.66 11.95 15.82
C ASN A 306 -19.68 11.01 15.14
N PHE A 307 -19.31 10.48 13.97
CA PHE A 307 -20.03 9.39 13.33
C PHE A 307 -19.11 8.20 13.06
N THR A 308 -19.73 7.04 12.85
CA THR A 308 -19.06 5.80 12.49
C THR A 308 -19.62 5.30 11.17
N LEU A 309 -18.72 5.10 10.21
CA LEU A 309 -18.97 4.45 8.94
C LEU A 309 -18.56 2.99 9.03
N THR A 310 -19.44 2.06 8.69
CA THR A 310 -19.12 0.62 8.60
C THR A 310 -19.37 0.13 7.19
N VAL A 311 -18.31 -0.31 6.51
CA VAL A 311 -18.34 -0.92 5.18
C VAL A 311 -18.41 -2.44 5.31
N SER A 312 -19.27 -3.07 4.53
CA SER A 312 -19.40 -4.53 4.44
C SER A 312 -19.48 -4.98 2.98
N VAL A 313 -18.84 -6.10 2.68
CA VAL A 313 -18.87 -6.69 1.34
C VAL A 313 -20.27 -7.21 1.02
N THR A 314 -20.91 -6.67 -0.02
CA THR A 314 -22.20 -7.18 -0.53
C THR A 314 -21.98 -8.14 -1.70
N SER A 315 -20.99 -7.85 -2.54
CA SER A 315 -20.53 -8.75 -3.60
C SER A 315 -19.01 -8.75 -3.69
N ILE A 316 -18.43 -9.90 -4.06
CA ILE A 316 -16.97 -10.06 -4.10
C ILE A 316 -16.35 -8.96 -4.97
N VAL A 317 -15.46 -8.17 -4.36
CA VAL A 317 -14.73 -7.12 -5.09
C VAL A 317 -13.51 -7.74 -5.74
N LYS A 318 -13.45 -7.65 -7.07
CA LYS A 318 -12.33 -8.14 -7.89
C LYS A 318 -11.36 -7.01 -8.17
N TRP A 319 -10.11 -7.21 -7.79
CA TRP A 319 -8.99 -6.32 -8.04
C TRP A 319 -8.06 -6.97 -9.04
N LYS A 320 -7.77 -6.31 -10.15
CA LYS A 320 -6.92 -6.89 -11.17
C LYS A 320 -5.48 -7.02 -10.64
N TYR A 321 -4.88 -8.17 -10.85
CA TYR A 321 -3.63 -8.54 -10.18
C TYR A 321 -2.43 -7.69 -10.62
N VAL A 322 -2.44 -7.15 -11.84
CA VAL A 322 -1.27 -6.49 -12.46
C VAL A 322 -1.11 -5.02 -12.07
N ASP A 323 -2.23 -4.33 -11.95
CA ASP A 323 -2.31 -2.89 -11.69
C ASP A 323 -2.96 -2.61 -10.33
N CYS A 324 -3.46 -3.63 -9.61
CA CYS A 324 -4.18 -3.44 -8.36
C CYS A 324 -5.34 -2.45 -8.52
N LEU A 325 -6.02 -2.47 -9.67
CA LEU A 325 -7.19 -1.63 -9.88
C LEU A 325 -8.46 -2.45 -9.67
N PRO A 326 -9.49 -1.92 -8.98
CA PRO A 326 -10.73 -2.64 -8.79
C PRO A 326 -11.51 -2.73 -10.11
N GLU A 327 -11.82 -3.93 -10.56
CA GLU A 327 -12.49 -4.18 -11.83
C GLU A 327 -14.01 -4.27 -11.67
N SER A 328 -14.48 -4.92 -10.60
CA SER A 328 -15.91 -5.17 -10.37
C SER A 328 -16.20 -5.49 -8.90
N GLY A 329 -17.49 -5.44 -8.55
CA GLY A 329 -17.99 -5.79 -7.23
C GLY A 329 -18.65 -4.60 -6.55
N GLU A 330 -19.10 -4.82 -5.32
CA GLU A 330 -19.87 -3.84 -4.58
C GLU A 330 -19.73 -4.06 -3.08
N VAL A 331 -19.74 -2.95 -2.35
CA VAL A 331 -19.86 -2.94 -0.90
C VAL A 331 -21.04 -2.05 -0.52
N SER A 332 -21.68 -2.36 0.60
CA SER A 332 -22.58 -1.43 1.27
C SER A 332 -21.87 -0.79 2.45
N PHE A 333 -22.35 0.38 2.85
CA PHE A 333 -21.94 0.99 4.09
C PHE A 333 -23.11 1.58 4.85
N THR A 334 -22.96 1.62 6.16
CA THR A 334 -23.93 2.25 7.08
C THR A 334 -23.23 3.32 7.90
N LEU A 335 -24.00 4.31 8.30
CA LEU A 335 -23.57 5.44 9.11
C LEU A 335 -24.37 5.44 10.42
N SER A 336 -23.68 5.71 11.52
CA SER A 336 -24.27 5.80 12.86
C SER A 336 -23.58 6.89 13.69
N GLY A 337 -24.27 7.42 14.70
CA GLY A 337 -23.78 8.54 15.52
C GLY A 337 -24.48 9.84 15.16
N SER A 338 -23.72 10.93 15.02
CA SER A 338 -24.22 12.25 14.61
C SER A 338 -24.74 12.29 13.16
N LEU A 339 -24.29 11.35 12.34
CA LEU A 339 -24.75 11.13 10.97
C LEU A 339 -25.22 9.69 10.85
N THR A 340 -26.46 9.51 10.41
CA THR A 340 -27.08 8.18 10.23
C THR A 340 -27.52 7.99 8.79
N GLY A 341 -27.49 6.74 8.30
CA GLY A 341 -27.89 6.46 6.93
C GLY A 341 -27.18 5.26 6.33
N SER A 342 -27.25 5.15 5.02
CA SER A 342 -26.62 4.06 4.28
C SER A 342 -26.27 4.47 2.88
N GLY A 343 -25.32 3.75 2.30
CA GLY A 343 -24.96 3.89 0.91
C GLY A 343 -24.35 2.62 0.35
N VAL A 344 -23.98 2.71 -0.91
CA VAL A 344 -23.31 1.65 -1.65
C VAL A 344 -22.10 2.22 -2.37
N MET A 345 -21.11 1.38 -2.59
CA MET A 345 -20.00 1.70 -3.47
C MET A 345 -19.79 0.56 -4.46
N SER A 346 -19.95 0.88 -5.74
CA SER A 346 -19.77 -0.04 -6.84
C SER A 346 -18.41 0.19 -7.48
N PHE A 347 -17.70 -0.90 -7.74
CA PHE A 347 -16.37 -0.87 -8.34
C PHE A 347 -16.47 -1.15 -9.83
N ASN A 348 -15.80 -0.32 -10.63
CA ASN A 348 -15.77 -0.48 -12.08
C ASN A 348 -14.52 0.18 -12.69
N ASN A 349 -13.85 -0.53 -13.60
CA ASN A 349 -12.77 -0.01 -14.44
C ASN A 349 -11.68 0.78 -13.69
N GLY A 350 -11.28 0.31 -12.51
CA GLY A 350 -10.20 0.87 -11.70
C GLY A 350 -10.60 2.00 -10.77
N SER A 351 -11.89 2.27 -10.63
CA SER A 351 -12.44 3.27 -9.70
C SER A 351 -13.58 2.67 -8.88
N GLY A 352 -13.87 3.27 -7.72
CA GLY A 352 -15.09 2.98 -6.99
C GLY A 352 -15.99 4.21 -6.93
N HIS A 353 -17.25 4.04 -7.30
CA HIS A 353 -18.27 5.09 -7.26
C HIS A 353 -19.21 4.83 -6.10
N TYR A 354 -19.43 5.82 -5.25
CA TYR A 354 -20.31 5.70 -4.11
C TYR A 354 -21.52 6.63 -4.21
N SER A 355 -22.61 6.22 -3.60
CA SER A 355 -23.79 7.04 -3.35
C SER A 355 -24.36 6.72 -1.98
N TYR A 356 -24.98 7.71 -1.34
CA TYR A 356 -25.58 7.54 -0.02
C TYR A 356 -26.76 8.48 0.20
N ASP A 357 -27.59 8.09 1.16
CA ASP A 357 -28.60 8.92 1.80
C ASP A 357 -28.30 8.98 3.30
N VAL A 358 -28.31 10.19 3.87
CA VAL A 358 -27.99 10.44 5.28
C VAL A 358 -28.97 11.39 5.93
N THR A 359 -29.06 11.29 7.25
CA THR A 359 -29.77 12.21 8.13
C THR A 359 -28.82 12.66 9.25
N ASP A 360 -28.68 13.97 9.42
CA ASP A 360 -27.87 14.58 10.47
C ASP A 360 -28.58 14.56 11.84
N ALA A 361 -27.89 15.02 12.88
CA ALA A 361 -28.40 15.07 14.24
C ALA A 361 -29.62 16.01 14.42
N ASP A 362 -29.79 16.98 13.52
CA ASP A 362 -30.90 17.94 13.51
C ASP A 362 -32.12 17.39 12.74
N GLY A 363 -32.00 16.20 12.14
CA GLY A 363 -33.05 15.54 11.37
C GLY A 363 -33.13 15.97 9.91
N ASN A 364 -32.12 16.68 9.39
CA ASN A 364 -32.07 17.05 7.98
C ASN A 364 -31.54 15.87 7.16
N SER A 365 -32.31 15.46 6.16
CA SER A 365 -31.88 14.43 5.21
C SER A 365 -31.21 15.03 3.98
N SER A 366 -30.16 14.39 3.51
CA SER A 366 -29.45 14.75 2.28
C SER A 366 -28.94 13.49 1.59
N SER A 367 -28.64 13.62 0.30
CA SER A 367 -27.99 12.56 -0.47
C SER A 367 -26.70 13.07 -1.09
N GLY A 368 -25.75 12.16 -1.30
CA GLY A 368 -24.44 12.47 -1.86
C GLY A 368 -23.94 11.34 -2.74
N ASN A 369 -22.98 11.67 -3.61
CA ASN A 369 -22.27 10.71 -4.43
C ASN A 369 -20.89 11.24 -4.80
N GLY A 370 -20.00 10.31 -5.17
CA GLY A 370 -18.65 10.64 -5.59
C GLY A 370 -17.89 9.42 -6.07
N SER A 371 -16.57 9.56 -6.14
CA SER A 371 -15.66 8.50 -6.58
C SER A 371 -14.37 8.51 -5.79
N VAL A 372 -13.85 7.31 -5.51
CA VAL A 372 -12.50 7.10 -5.00
C VAL A 372 -11.63 6.56 -6.14
N ASP A 373 -10.50 7.22 -6.34
CA ASP A 373 -9.49 6.81 -7.31
C ASP A 373 -8.47 5.88 -6.64
N PHE A 374 -8.14 4.78 -7.32
CA PHE A 374 -7.16 3.79 -6.89
C PHE A 374 -5.94 3.74 -7.82
N SER A 375 -5.77 4.72 -8.71
CA SER A 375 -4.68 4.80 -9.69
C SER A 375 -3.26 4.75 -9.10
N SER A 376 -3.11 5.03 -7.80
CA SER A 376 -1.84 4.88 -7.08
C SER A 376 -1.50 3.44 -6.71
N CYS A 377 -2.47 2.52 -6.78
CA CYS A 377 -2.22 1.10 -6.52
C CYS A 377 -1.27 0.57 -7.58
N SER A 378 -0.18 -0.08 -7.16
CA SER A 378 0.73 -0.71 -8.10
C SER A 378 1.35 -1.96 -7.48
N VAL A 379 1.42 -3.02 -8.28
CA VAL A 379 2.02 -4.29 -7.85
C VAL A 379 3.47 -4.37 -8.36
N PRO A 380 4.42 -4.85 -7.53
CA PRO A 380 5.72 -5.26 -8.05
C PRO A 380 5.50 -6.34 -9.09
N LEU A 381 5.82 -6.05 -10.34
CA LEU A 381 5.72 -7.00 -11.44
C LEU A 381 6.85 -8.04 -11.25
N ILE A 382 6.59 -9.04 -10.41
CA ILE A 382 7.37 -10.28 -10.34
C ILE A 382 6.41 -11.41 -10.60
N LEU A 383 6.03 -11.56 -11.86
CA LEU A 383 5.50 -12.80 -12.39
C LEU A 383 6.05 -12.89 -13.81
N LEU A 384 7.24 -13.52 -13.90
CA LEU A 384 7.65 -14.51 -14.91
C LEU A 384 8.99 -15.13 -14.48
#